data_AF-A0A9N7Y612-F1
#
_entry.id   AF-A0A9N7Y612-F1
#
_cell.length_a   1.000
_cell.length_b   1.000
_cell.length_c   1.000
_cell.angle_alpha   90.00
_cell.angle_beta   90.00
_cell.angle_gamma   90.00
#
_symmetry.space_group_name_H-M   'P 1'
#
loop_
_entity.id
_entity.type
_entity.pdbx_description
1 polymer ?
#
loop_
_entity_poly.entity_id
_entity_poly.type
_entity_poly.pdbx_seq_one_letter_code
_entity_poly.pdbx_strand_id
1 'polypeptide(L)'
;MDGAKLSFVLHRWTSHPYILSAPPSRPLCIMKTKELTKQVRDKVVEKYEAGLGYKKISRALNISLSTIKSIIRKWKEYGTTANLPRGGRPPKLKSRTRRK
;
A
#
# COMPACT_ATOMS: atom_id res chain seq x y z
N MET A 1 -53.62 -49.88 -4.81
CA MET A 1 -54.73 -48.91 -4.85
C MET A 1 -54.58 -48.14 -3.54
N ASP A 2 -54.08 -46.91 -3.45
CA ASP A 2 -53.80 -45.84 -4.39
C ASP A 2 -52.69 -44.99 -3.72
N GLY A 3 -51.72 -44.43 -4.42
CA GLY A 3 -51.89 -43.15 -5.09
C GLY A 3 -51.10 -42.03 -4.37
N ALA A 4 -49.87 -41.84 -4.82
CA ALA A 4 -49.07 -40.61 -4.88
C ALA A 4 -49.24 -39.50 -3.83
N LYS A 5 -48.10 -39.05 -3.28
CA LYS A 5 -47.67 -37.65 -3.38
C LYS A 5 -46.15 -37.55 -3.22
N LEU A 6 -45.48 -37.25 -4.33
CA LEU A 6 -44.18 -36.58 -4.34
C LEU A 6 -44.27 -35.34 -3.42
N SER A 7 -43.36 -35.22 -2.47
CA SER A 7 -42.90 -33.90 -2.04
C SER A 7 -41.38 -33.91 -1.95
N PHE A 8 -40.85 -32.98 -2.72
CA PHE A 8 -39.48 -32.75 -3.08
C PHE A 8 -38.95 -31.66 -2.13
N VAL A 9 -37.85 -31.95 -1.43
CA VAL A 9 -36.84 -30.98 -0.98
C VAL A 9 -37.21 -30.00 0.16
N LEU A 10 -36.28 -29.92 1.12
CA LEU A 10 -35.76 -28.70 1.79
C LEU A 10 -35.78 -28.69 3.32
N HIS A 11 -35.15 -29.66 3.99
CA HIS A 11 -34.76 -29.45 5.40
C HIS A 11 -33.26 -29.72 5.62
N ARG A 12 -32.54 -28.58 5.65
CA ARG A 12 -31.45 -28.29 6.60
C ARG A 12 -30.05 -28.79 6.25
N TRP A 13 -29.42 -28.15 5.26
CA TRP A 13 -27.97 -27.92 5.23
C TRP A 13 -27.55 -27.26 6.55
N THR A 14 -27.07 -28.05 7.51
CA THR A 14 -26.41 -27.55 8.72
C THR A 14 -24.93 -27.41 8.43
N SER A 15 -24.39 -26.26 8.83
CA SER A 15 -22.96 -25.99 8.98
C SER A 15 -22.13 -26.02 7.70
N HIS A 16 -22.31 -25.00 6.86
CA HIS A 16 -21.13 -24.24 6.47
C HIS A 16 -21.29 -22.84 7.07
N PRO A 17 -20.66 -22.55 8.23
CA PRO A 17 -20.56 -21.18 8.69
C PRO A 17 -19.85 -20.44 7.55
N TYR A 18 -20.56 -19.45 7.00
CA TYR A 18 -19.92 -18.41 6.24
C TYR A 18 -18.77 -17.90 7.13
N ILE A 19 -17.53 -18.23 6.78
CA ILE A 19 -16.39 -17.61 7.43
C ILE A 19 -16.46 -16.17 6.93
N LEU A 20 -16.93 -15.31 7.82
CA LEU A 20 -16.83 -13.86 7.79
C LEU A 20 -15.34 -13.46 7.75
N SER A 21 -14.62 -13.84 6.71
CA SER A 21 -13.43 -13.12 6.29
C SER A 21 -13.94 -12.02 5.35
N ALA A 22 -14.52 -10.98 5.96
CA ALA A 22 -14.82 -9.75 5.25
C ALA A 22 -13.63 -9.42 4.32
N PRO A 23 -13.84 -9.16 3.01
CA PRO A 23 -12.74 -8.79 2.14
C PRO A 23 -12.09 -7.56 2.77
N PRO A 24 -10.78 -7.59 3.10
CA PRO A 24 -10.14 -6.49 3.78
C PRO A 24 -10.34 -5.26 2.91
N SER A 25 -11.11 -4.32 3.43
CA SER A 25 -11.57 -3.10 2.78
C SER A 25 -10.40 -2.52 2.02
N ARG A 26 -10.48 -2.47 0.67
CA ARG A 26 -9.50 -1.77 -0.14
C ARG A 26 -9.45 -0.34 0.41
N PRO A 27 -8.33 0.13 0.99
CA PRO A 27 -8.27 1.50 1.45
C PRO A 27 -8.45 2.38 0.22
N LEU A 28 -9.53 3.14 0.21
CA LEU A 28 -9.81 4.18 -0.77
C LEU A 28 -8.58 5.10 -0.84
N CYS A 29 -8.25 5.53 -2.05
CA CYS A 29 -7.10 6.38 -2.35
C CYS A 29 -7.24 7.74 -1.64
N ILE A 30 -6.76 7.79 -0.40
CA ILE A 30 -6.59 9.03 0.36
C ILE A 30 -5.48 9.85 -0.31
N MET A 31 -5.89 10.88 -1.05
CA MET A 31 -5.02 11.97 -1.50
C MET A 31 -4.43 12.64 -0.25
N LYS A 32 -3.16 12.34 0.06
CA LYS A 32 -2.45 12.94 1.18
C LYS A 32 -1.26 13.73 0.63
N THR A 33 -1.40 15.04 0.56
CA THR A 33 -0.34 16.02 0.24
C THR A 33 0.58 16.27 1.44
N LYS A 34 0.63 15.36 2.42
CA LYS A 34 1.54 15.45 3.56
C LYS A 34 2.72 14.55 3.26
N GLU A 35 3.90 15.15 3.10
CA GLU A 35 5.15 14.42 2.92
C GLU A 35 5.29 13.37 4.03
N LEU A 36 5.56 12.12 3.66
CA LEU A 36 5.78 11.05 4.62
C LEU A 36 7.00 11.38 5.47
N THR A 37 6.80 11.41 6.79
CA THR A 37 7.87 11.63 7.77
C THR A 37 8.93 10.56 7.63
N LYS A 38 10.19 10.91 7.94
CA LYS A 38 11.35 10.00 7.84
C LYS A 38 11.08 8.69 8.58
N GLN A 39 10.50 8.77 9.78
CA GLN A 39 10.15 7.61 10.60
C GLN A 39 9.21 6.60 9.91
N VAL A 40 8.24 7.07 9.11
CA VAL A 40 7.33 6.17 8.41
C VAL A 40 8.06 5.42 7.30
N ARG A 41 8.99 6.10 6.63
CA ARG A 41 9.81 5.48 5.59
C ARG A 41 10.82 4.49 6.19
N ASP A 42 11.41 4.80 7.34
CA ASP A 42 12.34 3.89 8.04
C ASP A 42 11.62 2.60 8.46
N LYS A 43 10.40 2.70 9.00
CA LYS A 43 9.54 1.54 9.30
C LYS A 43 9.17 0.70 8.07
N VAL A 44 9.14 1.29 6.87
CA VAL A 44 8.93 0.55 5.61
C VAL A 44 10.17 -0.28 5.28
N VAL A 45 11.36 0.29 5.42
CA VAL A 45 12.64 -0.38 5.16
C VAL A 45 12.84 -1.54 6.15
N GLU A 46 12.67 -1.29 7.44
CA GLU A 46 12.78 -2.32 8.49
C GLU A 46 11.90 -3.54 8.20
N LYS A 47 10.62 -3.30 7.86
CA LYS A 47 9.68 -4.38 7.51
C LYS A 47 10.05 -5.09 6.21
N TYR A 48 10.65 -4.39 5.25
CA TYR A 48 11.11 -4.97 4.00
C TYR A 48 12.35 -5.84 4.21
N GLU A 49 13.31 -5.40 5.03
CA GLU A 49 14.47 -6.18 5.43
C GLU A 49 14.09 -7.42 6.25
N ALA A 50 13.03 -7.33 7.05
CA ALA A 50 12.40 -8.47 7.72
C ALA A 50 11.70 -9.46 6.75
N GLY A 51 11.75 -9.24 5.43
CA GLY A 51 11.21 -10.14 4.41
C GLY A 51 9.69 -10.04 4.23
N LEU A 52 9.02 -9.01 4.77
CA LEU A 52 7.59 -8.84 4.59
C LEU A 52 7.27 -8.38 3.15
N GLY A 53 6.33 -9.07 2.50
CA GLY A 53 5.88 -8.68 1.16
C GLY A 53 5.17 -7.31 1.13
N TYR A 54 5.26 -6.62 -0.02
CA TYR A 54 4.70 -5.27 -0.21
C TYR A 54 3.24 -5.08 0.24
N LYS A 55 2.38 -6.08 -0.03
CA LYS A 55 0.96 -6.05 0.37
C LYS A 55 0.79 -6.09 1.89
N LYS A 56 1.65 -6.82 2.62
CA LYS A 56 1.59 -6.90 4.08
C LYS A 56 2.03 -5.56 4.70
N ILE A 57 3.10 -4.97 4.19
CA ILE A 57 3.61 -3.66 4.63
C ILE A 57 2.56 -2.56 4.38
N SER A 58 1.90 -2.58 3.21
CA SER A 58 0.84 -1.65 2.83
C SER A 58 -0.32 -1.67 3.82
N ARG A 59 -0.80 -2.85 4.18
CA ARG A 59 -1.86 -3.01 5.19
C ARG A 59 -1.40 -2.58 6.58
N ALA A 60 -0.19 -2.97 6.99
CA ALA A 60 0.33 -2.69 8.33
C ALA A 60 0.57 -1.18 8.58
N LEU A 61 0.89 -0.42 7.53
CA LEU A 61 1.18 1.02 7.64
C LEU A 61 0.08 1.91 7.06
N ASN A 62 -0.96 1.33 6.46
CA ASN A 62 -2.00 2.06 5.72
C ASN A 62 -1.42 3.00 4.64
N ILE A 63 -0.37 2.55 3.96
CA ILE A 63 0.31 3.28 2.88
C ILE A 63 0.00 2.61 1.56
N SER A 64 -0.16 3.40 0.49
CA SER A 64 -0.36 2.86 -0.85
C SER A 64 0.83 2.01 -1.31
N LEU A 65 0.55 0.98 -2.11
CA LEU A 65 1.58 0.11 -2.68
C LEU A 65 2.58 0.86 -3.56
N SER A 66 2.12 1.88 -4.30
CA SER A 66 2.96 2.72 -5.15
C SER A 66 4.02 3.47 -4.33
N THR A 67 3.63 4.00 -3.18
CA THR A 67 4.54 4.68 -2.25
C THR A 67 5.54 3.71 -1.63
N ILE A 68 5.11 2.51 -1.21
CA ILE A 68 6.04 1.52 -0.67
C ILE A 68 7.08 1.12 -1.73
N LYS A 69 6.65 0.87 -2.97
CA LYS A 69 7.56 0.57 -4.08
C LYS A 69 8.54 1.71 -4.34
N SER A 70 8.08 2.97 -4.29
CA SER A 70 8.95 4.12 -4.54
C SER A 70 9.97 4.33 -3.41
N ILE A 71 9.59 4.11 -2.15
CA ILE A 71 10.52 4.14 -1.01
C ILE A 71 11.60 3.07 -1.17
N ILE A 72 11.21 1.81 -1.42
CA ILE A 72 12.17 0.70 -1.54
C ILE A 72 13.08 0.87 -2.75
N ARG A 73 12.56 1.37 -3.88
CA ARG A 73 13.37 1.65 -5.07
C ARG A 73 14.43 2.72 -4.78
N LYS A 74 14.06 3.82 -4.13
CA LYS A 74 15.01 4.88 -3.74
C LYS A 74 16.02 4.39 -2.71
N TRP A 75 15.57 3.59 -1.74
CA TRP A 75 16.48 3.01 -0.74
C TRP A 75 17.52 2.08 -1.38
N LYS A 76 17.12 1.25 -2.37
CA LYS A 76 18.07 0.43 -3.13
C LYS A 76 19.07 1.23 -3.96
N GLU A 77 18.66 2.39 -4.47
CA GLU A 77 19.49 3.23 -5.35
C GLU A 77 20.46 4.13 -4.56
N TYR A 78 19.99 4.74 -3.48
CA TYR A 78 20.74 5.76 -2.72
C TYR A 78 21.16 5.31 -1.32
N GLY A 79 20.73 4.14 -0.85
CA GLY A 79 20.97 3.64 0.51
C GLY A 79 20.33 4.49 1.62
N THR A 80 19.51 5.49 1.26
CA THR A 80 19.09 6.54 2.20
C THR A 80 17.57 6.73 2.16
N THR A 81 16.98 6.83 3.34
CA THR A 81 15.53 7.05 3.51
C THR A 81 15.18 8.54 3.65
N ALA A 82 16.18 9.38 3.89
CA ALA A 82 16.07 10.83 3.99
C ALA A 82 15.64 11.47 2.66
N ASN A 83 14.98 12.63 2.74
CA ASN A 83 14.62 13.38 1.55
C ASN A 83 15.88 14.05 1.00
N LEU A 84 16.29 13.66 -0.21
CA LEU A 84 17.37 14.35 -0.93
C LEU A 84 16.96 15.80 -1.23
N PRO A 85 17.92 16.75 -1.23
CA PRO A 85 17.63 18.10 -1.69
C PRO A 85 17.08 18.02 -3.11
N ARG A 86 15.98 18.73 -3.36
CA ARG A 86 15.42 18.77 -4.71
C ARG A 86 16.43 19.47 -5.61
N GLY A 87 16.84 18.80 -6.69
CA GLY A 87 17.58 19.46 -7.76
C GLY A 87 16.74 20.63 -8.27
N GLY A 88 17.18 21.85 -7.96
CA GLY A 88 16.54 23.05 -8.47
C GLY A 88 16.69 23.14 -9.99
N ARG A 89 15.82 23.92 -10.62
CA ARG A 89 16.01 24.28 -12.03
C ARG A 89 17.33 25.03 -12.16
N PRO A 90 18.28 24.60 -13.02
CA PRO A 90 19.51 25.35 -13.22
C PRO A 90 19.16 26.76 -13.75
N PRO A 91 19.80 27.82 -13.22
CA PRO A 91 19.53 29.17 -13.67
C PRO A 91 19.93 29.34 -15.14
N LYS A 92 19.09 30.04 -15.92
CA LYS A 92 19.34 30.33 -17.34
C LYS A 92 20.59 31.18 -17.55
N LEU A 93 20.92 32.03 -16.58
CA LEU A 93 22.05 32.95 -16.64
C LEU A 93 23.20 32.42 -15.76
N LYS A 94 24.38 32.37 -16.36
CA LYS A 94 25.66 32.12 -15.68
C LYS A 94 26.00 33.31 -14.78
N SER A 95 26.73 33.04 -13.68
CA SER A 95 27.12 34.02 -12.64
C SER A 95 27.71 35.32 -13.20
N ARG A 96 28.37 35.25 -14.37
CA ARG A 96 29.03 36.36 -15.07
C ARG A 96 28.08 37.45 -15.59
N THR A 97 26.78 37.17 -15.76
CA THR A 97 25.77 38.15 -16.23
C THR A 97 24.93 38.73 -15.08
N ARG A 98 25.11 38.23 -13.85
CA ARG A 98 24.49 38.78 -12.63
C ARG A 98 25.27 40.04 -12.24
N ARG A 99 24.99 41.16 -12.92
CA ARG A 99 25.74 42.42 -12.83
C ARG A 99 25.69 43.03 -11.41
N LYS A 100 26.80 43.71 -11.11
CA LYS A 100 27.13 44.53 -9.93
C LYS A 100 26.17 45.72 -9.78
#